data_AF-A0AAV4EN74-F1
#
_entry.id   AF-A0AAV4EN74-F1
#
_cell.length_a   1.000
_cell.length_b   1.000
_cell.length_c   1.000
_cell.angle_alpha   90.00
_cell.angle_beta   90.00
_cell.angle_gamma   90.00
#
_symmetry.space_group_name_H-M   'P 1'
#
loop_
_entity.id
_entity.type
_entity.pdbx_description
1 polymer ?
#
loop_
_entity_poly.entity_id
_entity_poly.type
_entity_poly.pdbx_seq_one_letter_code
_entity_poly.pdbx_strand_id
1 'polypeptide(L)'
;MSLSLCLYRVNTASHSVGVYLSTVMFGTVVWVLKWLIIKYNLKLLLTYHNWMYEVRGKMSLKTKLWFMLIRLYGGRKPLLMSYQASLPKMPVPGLKQSVDRYLKSVKHLMTEDKYKEVEKLADDFRKGVGNKLQRYLILKSWWATNYVSDWWEQYVYLRGRDPIMVNSNYYGVDALLVTNTTVQVARAANLIYAILQYRREVDREELNPILINKIVPLCSAQYERQFNTTRIPGVETAQYERQFNTTRIPGVETDTLVHLNDSNHIAVYHKGRYFKVYIRHKHRLLKPCEIEAMLQKIVEDETPPAEGEEHLAALTAGERVPWAKARKEFFSKGRNKASLDAIEKAAFVVALDDEPHDYDPNDPTRLDAYGKAMLHGKCYDRWFDKSFTFVVCSNGRIGFNAEHAWADAPIQAHMWEIVVTMDLVLGYMMINSCLAASHAMT
;
A
#
# COMPACT_ATOMS: atom_id res chain seq x y z
N MET A 1 -4.82 30.51 64.65
CA MET A 1 -3.89 29.64 63.87
C MET A 1 -4.50 28.98 62.62
N SER A 2 -5.83 28.78 62.50
CA SER A 2 -6.41 27.99 61.40
C SER A 2 -6.48 28.69 60.01
N LEU A 3 -6.74 30.02 59.95
CA LEU A 3 -6.84 30.74 58.66
C LEU A 3 -5.49 30.96 57.94
N SER A 4 -4.41 31.12 58.70
CA SER A 4 -3.06 31.35 58.12
C SER A 4 -2.54 30.09 57.42
N LEU A 5 -2.84 28.89 57.95
CA LEU A 5 -2.50 27.60 57.33
C LEU A 5 -3.29 27.34 56.04
N CYS A 6 -4.54 27.81 55.95
CA CYS A 6 -5.38 27.65 54.75
C CYS A 6 -4.93 28.58 53.62
N LEU A 7 -4.66 29.86 53.92
CA LEU A 7 -4.12 30.83 52.95
C LEU A 7 -2.70 30.45 52.48
N TYR A 8 -1.85 29.94 53.37
CA TYR A 8 -0.53 29.45 53.01
C TYR A 8 -0.59 28.20 52.09
N ARG A 9 -1.52 27.26 52.35
CA ARG A 9 -1.78 26.11 51.46
C ARG A 9 -2.32 26.49 50.08
N VAL A 10 -3.20 27.50 49.99
CA VAL A 10 -3.75 27.99 48.71
C VAL A 10 -2.67 28.72 47.89
N ASN A 11 -1.82 29.53 48.54
CA ASN A 11 -0.77 30.28 47.86
C ASN A 11 0.39 29.38 47.38
N THR A 12 0.74 28.35 48.17
CA THR A 12 1.73 27.33 47.78
C THR A 12 1.20 26.38 46.69
N ALA A 13 -0.10 26.06 46.69
CA ALA A 13 -0.74 25.34 45.59
C ALA A 13 -0.70 26.16 44.28
N SER A 14 -0.98 27.46 44.33
CA SER A 14 -0.90 28.38 43.18
C SER A 14 0.53 28.51 42.63
N HIS A 15 1.52 28.67 43.51
CA HIS A 15 2.94 28.70 43.11
C HIS A 15 3.40 27.36 42.53
N SER A 16 3.03 26.24 43.15
CA SER A 16 3.39 24.90 42.66
C SER A 16 2.78 24.64 41.28
N VAL A 17 1.49 24.96 41.09
CA VAL A 17 0.81 24.86 39.79
C VAL A 17 1.50 25.73 38.74
N GLY A 18 1.91 26.96 39.09
CA GLY A 18 2.67 27.85 38.21
C GLY A 18 4.02 27.27 37.78
N VAL A 19 4.75 26.64 38.69
CA VAL A 19 6.03 25.96 38.40
C VAL A 19 5.82 24.71 37.53
N TYR A 20 4.79 23.92 37.77
CA TYR A 20 4.45 22.79 36.91
C TYR A 20 4.08 23.25 35.50
N LEU A 21 3.25 24.28 35.39
CA LEU A 21 2.81 24.82 34.10
C LEU A 21 4.00 25.39 33.31
N SER A 22 4.89 26.15 33.96
CA SER A 22 6.08 26.71 33.32
C SER A 22 7.06 25.63 32.88
N THR A 23 7.25 24.57 33.69
CA THR A 23 8.10 23.43 33.34
C THR A 23 7.55 22.67 32.14
N VAL A 24 6.24 22.41 32.10
CA VAL A 24 5.57 21.75 30.96
C VAL A 24 5.67 22.60 29.70
N MET A 25 5.43 23.92 29.81
CA MET A 25 5.55 24.85 28.68
C MET A 25 6.99 24.91 28.15
N PHE A 26 7.98 25.07 29.03
CA PHE A 26 9.38 25.09 28.64
C PHE A 26 9.82 23.77 28.01
N GLY A 27 9.48 22.64 28.63
CA GLY A 27 9.75 21.31 28.09
C GLY A 27 9.14 21.10 26.71
N THR A 28 7.91 21.55 26.51
CA THR A 28 7.21 21.49 25.21
C THR A 28 7.92 22.36 24.16
N VAL A 29 8.30 23.60 24.50
CA VAL A 29 9.02 24.49 23.59
C VAL A 29 10.37 23.90 23.19
N VAL A 30 11.16 23.41 24.14
CA VAL A 30 12.46 22.77 23.87
C VAL A 30 12.29 21.52 22.99
N TRP A 31 11.26 20.70 23.26
CA TRP A 31 10.95 19.53 22.47
C TRP A 31 10.54 19.89 21.03
N VAL A 32 9.67 20.88 20.84
CA VAL A 32 9.27 21.39 19.51
C VAL A 32 10.47 21.95 18.75
N LEU A 33 11.31 22.77 19.41
CA LEU A 33 12.52 23.31 18.80
C LEU A 33 13.47 22.19 18.35
N LYS A 34 13.73 21.21 19.21
CA LYS A 34 14.53 20.02 18.87
C LYS A 34 13.95 19.29 17.67
N TRP A 35 12.64 19.06 17.64
CA TRP A 35 11.96 18.41 16.52
C TRP A 35 12.09 19.21 15.21
N LEU A 36 11.86 20.53 15.24
CA LEU A 36 12.03 21.40 14.07
C LEU A 36 13.47 21.38 13.56
N ILE A 37 14.46 21.44 14.46
CA ILE A 37 15.88 21.36 14.12
C ILE A 37 16.16 20.03 13.42
N ILE A 38 15.76 18.90 13.99
CA ILE A 38 15.97 17.58 13.36
C ILE A 38 15.29 17.50 12.00
N LYS A 39 14.02 17.92 11.92
CA LYS A 39 13.22 17.91 10.69
C LYS A 39 13.89 18.70 9.56
N TYR A 40 14.27 19.95 9.81
CA TYR A 40 14.83 20.81 8.77
C TYR A 40 16.28 20.45 8.43
N ASN A 41 17.10 19.99 9.39
CA ASN A 41 18.43 19.47 9.09
C ASN A 41 18.36 18.21 8.24
N LEU A 42 17.49 17.26 8.60
CA LEU A 42 17.32 16.05 7.82
C LEU A 42 16.79 16.37 6.42
N LYS A 43 15.82 17.28 6.31
CA LYS A 43 15.33 17.76 5.02
C LYS A 43 16.42 18.34 4.15
N LEU A 44 17.28 19.20 4.71
CA LEU A 44 18.42 19.77 4.00
C LEU A 44 19.39 18.66 3.55
N LEU A 45 19.75 17.74 4.44
CA LEU A 45 20.63 16.62 4.13
C LEU A 45 20.06 15.78 2.98
N LEU A 46 18.77 15.46 3.00
CA LEU A 46 18.13 14.64 1.97
C LEU A 46 18.02 15.32 0.60
N THR A 47 18.28 16.63 0.48
CA THR A 47 18.40 17.30 -0.83
C THR A 47 19.71 17.01 -1.57
N TYR A 48 20.69 16.38 -0.92
CA TYR A 48 21.93 15.98 -1.57
C TYR A 48 21.74 14.67 -2.35
N HIS A 49 21.96 14.72 -3.66
CA HIS A 49 21.70 13.60 -4.57
C HIS A 49 22.97 13.03 -5.23
N ASN A 50 24.14 13.66 -5.08
CA ASN A 50 25.33 13.25 -5.82
C ASN A 50 25.84 11.86 -5.41
N TRP A 51 25.49 11.41 -4.19
CA TRP A 51 25.81 10.07 -3.71
C TRP A 51 25.26 8.96 -4.62
N MET A 52 24.19 9.20 -5.39
CA MET A 52 23.63 8.22 -6.32
C MET A 52 24.50 7.99 -7.56
N TYR A 53 25.35 8.96 -7.91
CA TYR A 53 26.22 8.90 -9.09
C TYR A 53 27.66 8.51 -8.76
N GLU A 54 27.98 8.32 -7.47
CA GLU A 54 29.29 7.84 -7.06
C GLU A 54 29.44 6.33 -7.34
N VAL A 55 30.63 5.91 -7.74
CA VAL A 55 30.94 4.50 -8.01
C VAL A 55 30.87 3.70 -6.71
N ARG A 56 30.19 2.54 -6.73
CA ARG A 56 30.09 1.65 -5.57
C ARG A 56 31.50 1.30 -5.04
N GLY A 57 31.68 1.43 -3.72
CA GLY A 57 32.96 1.16 -3.03
C GLY A 57 33.95 2.33 -2.97
N LYS A 58 33.83 3.36 -3.82
CA LYS A 58 34.69 4.56 -3.79
C LYS A 58 33.87 5.80 -3.46
N MET A 59 33.62 5.99 -2.16
CA MET A 59 32.87 7.15 -1.68
C MET A 59 33.76 8.35 -1.40
N SER A 60 33.33 9.54 -1.83
CA SER A 60 33.99 10.80 -1.49
C SER A 60 33.90 11.09 0.02
N LEU A 61 34.84 11.86 0.57
CA LEU A 61 34.80 12.29 1.98
C LEU A 61 33.51 13.06 2.29
N LYS A 62 33.04 13.86 1.34
CA LYS A 62 31.77 14.60 1.43
C LYS A 62 30.59 13.65 1.63
N THR A 63 30.49 12.59 0.84
CA THR A 63 29.41 11.60 0.95
C THR A 63 29.53 10.77 2.23
N LYS A 64 30.75 10.45 2.68
CA LYS A 64 30.96 9.78 3.97
C LYS A 64 30.49 10.63 5.16
N LEU A 65 30.84 11.91 5.18
CA LEU A 65 30.38 12.87 6.20
C LEU A 65 28.85 13.02 6.15
N TRP A 66 28.29 13.12 4.95
CA TRP A 66 26.84 13.17 4.75
C TRP A 66 26.12 11.93 5.31
N PHE A 67 26.64 10.72 5.05
CA PHE A 67 26.08 9.47 5.61
C PHE A 67 26.08 9.48 7.14
N MET A 68 27.19 9.92 7.74
CA MET A 68 27.30 10.04 9.20
C MET A 68 26.24 11.00 9.77
N LEU A 69 26.04 12.15 9.12
CA LEU A 69 25.03 13.12 9.54
C LEU A 69 23.61 12.56 9.43
N ILE A 70 23.25 11.89 8.33
CA ILE A 70 21.92 11.27 8.21
C ILE A 70 21.68 10.25 9.31
N ARG A 71 22.66 9.40 9.62
CA ARG A 71 22.54 8.41 10.71
C ARG A 71 22.35 9.06 12.07
N LEU A 72 23.03 10.18 12.31
CA LEU A 72 22.90 10.93 13.56
C LEU A 72 21.48 11.52 13.72
N TYR A 73 20.93 12.10 12.65
CA TYR A 73 19.61 12.75 12.68
C TYR A 73 18.43 11.78 12.48
N GLY A 74 18.65 10.59 11.92
CA GLY A 74 17.59 9.61 11.62
C GLY A 74 17.05 8.83 12.82
N GLY A 75 17.74 8.86 13.96
CA GLY A 75 17.33 8.14 15.16
C GLY A 75 17.60 6.63 15.11
N ARG A 76 17.39 5.94 16.23
CA ARG A 76 17.76 4.52 16.40
C ARG A 76 16.68 3.52 15.97
N LYS A 77 15.40 3.87 16.16
CA LYS A 77 14.23 3.02 15.86
C LYS A 77 13.11 3.89 15.29
N PRO A 78 13.23 4.34 14.03
CA PRO A 78 12.19 5.15 13.41
C PRO A 78 10.93 4.30 13.17
N LEU A 79 9.77 4.83 13.55
CA LEU A 79 8.46 4.35 13.09
C LEU A 79 8.28 4.60 11.58
N LEU A 80 7.35 3.89 10.95
CA LEU A 80 7.09 3.91 9.51
C LEU A 80 6.99 5.32 8.91
N MET A 81 6.33 6.25 9.62
CA MET A 81 6.09 7.62 9.14
C MET A 81 7.10 8.66 9.67
N SER A 82 8.11 8.25 10.43
CA SER A 82 9.06 9.16 11.10
C SER A 82 9.74 10.15 10.16
N TYR A 83 9.97 9.76 8.90
CA TYR A 83 10.70 10.55 7.92
C TYR A 83 9.81 11.43 7.04
N GLN A 84 8.48 11.22 6.99
CA GLN A 84 7.60 11.85 5.99
C GLN A 84 7.69 13.38 6.01
N ALA A 85 7.70 13.98 7.20
CA ALA A 85 7.79 15.43 7.36
C ALA A 85 9.15 16.03 6.95
N SER A 86 10.18 15.19 6.86
CA SER A 86 11.57 15.57 6.54
C SER A 86 11.93 15.28 5.09
N LEU A 87 11.09 14.59 4.31
CA LEU A 87 11.40 14.32 2.91
C LEU A 87 11.45 15.63 2.08
N PRO A 88 12.41 15.74 1.14
CA PRO A 88 12.46 16.87 0.23
C PRO A 88 11.27 16.83 -0.74
N LYS A 89 10.86 18.00 -1.24
CA LYS A 89 9.85 18.07 -2.30
C LYS A 89 10.45 17.55 -3.61
N MET A 90 9.62 16.92 -4.43
CA MET A 90 10.04 16.49 -5.77
C MET A 90 10.41 17.73 -6.61
N PRO A 91 11.65 17.79 -7.16
CA PRO A 91 12.09 18.94 -7.93
C PRO A 91 11.41 18.98 -9.31
N VAL A 92 11.14 20.18 -9.81
CA VAL A 92 10.68 20.41 -11.18
C VAL A 92 11.91 20.54 -12.09
N PRO A 93 12.15 19.62 -13.05
CA PRO A 93 13.27 19.73 -13.98
C PRO A 93 13.17 20.98 -14.85
N GLY A 94 14.32 21.53 -15.27
CA GLY A 94 14.34 22.70 -16.14
C GLY A 94 13.82 22.37 -17.54
N LEU A 95 12.99 23.26 -18.11
CA LEU A 95 12.35 23.06 -19.42
C LEU A 95 13.34 22.65 -20.52
N LYS A 96 14.48 23.36 -20.64
CA LYS A 96 15.53 23.02 -21.61
C LYS A 96 16.05 21.60 -21.42
N GLN A 97 16.37 21.22 -20.19
CA GLN A 97 16.89 19.88 -19.89
C GLN A 97 15.86 18.78 -20.22
N SER A 98 14.59 19.02 -19.92
CA SER A 98 13.51 18.09 -20.27
C SER A 98 13.36 17.93 -21.77
N VAL A 99 13.36 19.03 -22.52
CA VAL A 99 13.26 19.03 -24.00
C VAL A 99 14.47 18.35 -24.63
N ASP A 100 15.70 18.66 -24.19
CA ASP A 100 16.91 18.05 -24.72
C ASP A 100 16.93 16.52 -24.49
N ARG A 101 16.46 16.07 -23.32
CA ARG A 101 16.32 14.63 -23.00
C ARG A 101 15.24 13.96 -23.85
N TYR A 102 14.12 14.62 -24.07
CA TYR A 102 13.05 14.15 -24.96
C TYR A 102 13.57 13.95 -26.39
N LEU A 103 14.25 14.95 -26.96
CA LEU A 103 14.83 14.86 -28.30
C LEU A 103 15.83 13.70 -28.38
N LYS A 104 16.71 13.57 -27.37
CA LYS A 104 17.64 12.44 -27.29
C LYS A 104 16.92 11.08 -27.25
N SER A 105 15.79 10.96 -26.54
CA SER A 105 15.07 9.68 -26.43
C SER A 105 14.35 9.29 -27.73
N VAL A 106 13.90 10.25 -28.53
CA VAL A 106 13.13 9.97 -29.75
C VAL A 106 13.98 9.92 -31.02
N LYS A 107 15.23 10.42 -30.97
CA LYS A 107 16.13 10.49 -32.13
C LYS A 107 16.25 9.17 -32.91
N HIS A 108 16.38 8.06 -32.20
CA HIS A 108 16.58 6.74 -32.82
C HIS A 108 15.28 6.01 -33.14
N LEU A 109 14.11 6.65 -32.94
CA LEU A 109 12.79 6.07 -33.19
C LEU A 109 12.13 6.60 -34.47
N MET A 110 12.80 7.50 -35.19
CA MET A 110 12.23 8.17 -36.37
C MET A 110 13.30 8.45 -37.43
N THR A 111 12.84 8.76 -38.64
CA THR A 111 13.72 9.17 -39.74
C THR A 111 14.31 10.55 -39.48
N GLU A 112 15.44 10.86 -40.11
CA GLU A 112 16.11 12.16 -39.98
C GLU A 112 15.19 13.35 -40.33
N ASP A 113 14.37 13.23 -41.37
CA ASP A 113 13.45 14.31 -41.77
C ASP A 113 12.36 14.55 -40.72
N LYS A 114 11.80 13.47 -40.14
CA LYS A 114 10.84 13.59 -39.03
C LYS A 114 11.51 14.14 -37.77
N TYR A 115 12.75 13.74 -37.50
CA TYR A 115 13.50 14.24 -36.36
C TYR A 115 13.72 15.77 -36.45
N LYS A 116 14.06 16.29 -37.64
CA LYS A 116 14.17 17.73 -37.87
C LYS A 116 12.86 18.47 -37.63
N GLU A 117 11.72 17.89 -38.02
CA GLU A 117 10.40 18.44 -37.73
C GLU A 117 10.13 18.49 -36.22
N VAL A 118 10.38 17.39 -35.51
CA VAL A 118 10.20 17.31 -34.05
C VAL A 118 11.14 18.27 -33.31
N GLU A 119 12.39 18.42 -33.77
CA GLU A 119 13.35 19.37 -33.23
C GLU A 119 12.81 20.80 -33.35
N LYS A 120 12.26 21.18 -34.51
CA LYS A 120 11.63 22.48 -34.71
C LYS A 120 10.44 22.69 -33.76
N LEU A 121 9.54 21.72 -33.66
CA LEU A 121 8.38 21.78 -32.76
C LEU A 121 8.79 21.91 -31.28
N ALA A 122 9.82 21.15 -30.87
CA ALA A 122 10.36 21.20 -29.53
C ALA A 122 11.00 22.57 -29.22
N ASP A 123 11.67 23.16 -30.20
CA ASP A 123 12.23 24.50 -30.10
C ASP A 123 11.16 25.58 -30.00
N ASP A 124 10.09 25.48 -30.81
CA ASP A 124 8.94 26.38 -30.77
C ASP A 124 8.19 26.26 -29.43
N PHE A 125 8.01 25.04 -28.91
CA PHE A 125 7.45 24.82 -27.57
C PHE A 125 8.32 25.47 -26.49
N ARG A 126 9.65 25.25 -26.55
CA ARG A 126 10.61 25.80 -25.59
C ARG A 126 10.67 27.32 -25.63
N LYS A 127 10.52 27.96 -26.79
CA LYS A 127 10.53 29.43 -26.95
C LYS A 127 9.16 30.06 -26.70
N GLY A 128 8.08 29.32 -26.95
CA GLY A 128 6.70 29.77 -26.80
C GLY A 128 6.03 29.29 -25.52
N VAL A 129 4.94 28.53 -25.68
CA VAL A 129 4.01 28.17 -24.58
C VAL A 129 4.66 27.37 -23.46
N GLY A 130 5.73 26.61 -23.73
CA GLY A 130 6.43 25.80 -22.73
C GLY A 130 6.96 26.62 -21.55
N ASN A 131 7.43 27.86 -21.78
CA ASN A 131 7.86 28.74 -20.69
C ASN A 131 6.70 29.13 -19.76
N LYS A 132 5.52 29.38 -20.32
CA LYS A 132 4.32 29.72 -19.55
C LYS A 132 3.88 28.53 -18.70
N LEU A 133 3.84 27.33 -19.28
CA LEU A 133 3.49 26.10 -18.57
C LEU A 133 4.51 25.76 -17.47
N GLN A 134 5.80 25.91 -17.75
CA GLN A 134 6.87 25.69 -16.77
C GLN A 134 6.71 26.61 -15.55
N ARG A 135 6.34 27.88 -15.74
CA ARG A 135 6.08 28.81 -14.63
C ARG A 135 4.91 28.33 -13.75
N TYR A 136 3.82 27.88 -14.36
CA TYR A 136 2.69 27.31 -13.60
C TYR A 136 3.06 26.04 -12.86
N LEU A 137 3.88 25.17 -13.46
CA LEU A 137 4.36 23.95 -12.83
C LEU A 137 5.23 24.25 -11.59
N ILE A 138 6.13 25.23 -11.69
CA ILE A 138 6.95 25.70 -10.56
C ILE A 138 6.06 26.30 -9.47
N LEU A 139 5.06 27.10 -9.84
CA LEU A 139 4.12 27.65 -8.86
C LEU A 139 3.36 26.52 -8.13
N LYS A 140 2.86 25.50 -8.85
CA LYS A 140 2.23 24.32 -8.24
C LYS A 140 3.16 23.62 -7.27
N SER A 141 4.44 23.46 -7.61
CA SER A 141 5.40 22.75 -6.75
C SER A 141 5.67 23.46 -5.41
N TRP A 142 5.39 24.76 -5.29
CA TRP A 142 5.52 25.49 -4.03
C TRP A 142 4.45 25.09 -3.01
N TRP A 143 3.24 24.77 -3.47
CA TRP A 143 2.11 24.45 -2.59
C TRP A 143 1.86 22.94 -2.47
N ALA A 144 2.19 22.17 -3.51
CA ALA A 144 2.06 20.72 -3.47
C ALA A 144 3.15 20.07 -2.59
N THR A 145 2.81 18.94 -1.96
CA THR A 145 3.78 18.04 -1.30
C THR A 145 4.64 17.33 -2.36
N ASN A 146 4.00 16.86 -3.42
CA ASN A 146 4.59 16.40 -4.67
C ASN A 146 3.75 16.97 -5.83
N TYR A 147 4.37 17.62 -6.80
CA TYR A 147 3.64 18.30 -7.87
C TYR A 147 3.04 17.34 -8.91
N VAL A 148 3.43 16.06 -8.90
CA VAL A 148 3.03 15.04 -9.88
C VAL A 148 1.94 14.11 -9.35
N SER A 149 1.93 13.79 -8.05
CA SER A 149 1.16 12.67 -7.50
C SER A 149 -0.35 12.71 -7.78
N ASP A 150 -0.98 13.88 -7.61
CA ASP A 150 -2.42 14.07 -7.87
C ASP A 150 -2.77 13.88 -9.36
N TRP A 151 -1.95 14.45 -10.26
CA TRP A 151 -2.13 14.28 -11.69
C TRP A 151 -1.78 12.87 -12.16
N TRP A 152 -0.77 12.23 -11.58
CA TRP A 152 -0.41 10.85 -11.88
C TRP A 152 -1.58 9.92 -11.56
N GLU A 153 -2.08 9.97 -10.32
CA GLU A 153 -3.21 9.15 -9.89
C GLU A 153 -4.45 9.40 -10.77
N GLN A 154 -4.80 10.67 -11.00
CA GLN A 154 -6.00 11.03 -11.74
C GLN A 154 -5.92 10.70 -13.23
N TYR A 155 -4.86 11.12 -13.93
CA TYR A 155 -4.80 11.06 -15.39
C TYR A 155 -4.21 9.76 -15.92
N VAL A 156 -3.29 9.12 -15.19
CA VAL A 156 -2.70 7.85 -15.63
C VAL A 156 -3.62 6.68 -15.30
N TYR A 157 -4.28 6.69 -14.14
CA TYR A 157 -5.09 5.56 -13.71
C TYR A 157 -6.59 5.84 -13.70
N LEU A 158 -7.05 6.86 -12.97
CA LEU A 158 -8.49 6.99 -12.65
C LEU A 158 -9.36 7.50 -13.78
N ARG A 159 -8.80 8.18 -14.79
CA ARG A 159 -9.55 8.65 -15.97
C ARG A 159 -9.52 7.69 -17.15
N GLY A 160 -8.57 6.75 -17.22
CA GLY A 160 -8.56 5.71 -18.25
C GLY A 160 -9.85 4.88 -18.18
N ARG A 161 -10.57 4.73 -19.30
CA ARG A 161 -11.86 4.00 -19.36
C ARG A 161 -11.72 2.55 -19.84
N ASP A 162 -10.51 2.18 -20.25
CA ASP A 162 -10.17 0.82 -20.64
C ASP A 162 -10.26 -0.14 -19.44
N PRO A 163 -10.47 -1.45 -19.70
CA PRO A 163 -10.47 -2.47 -18.67
C PRO A 163 -9.16 -2.48 -17.86
N ILE A 164 -9.23 -2.54 -16.53
CA ILE A 164 -8.01 -2.46 -15.68
C ILE A 164 -7.31 -3.81 -15.50
N MET A 165 -8.02 -4.93 -15.64
CA MET A 165 -7.54 -6.29 -15.34
C MET A 165 -6.17 -6.61 -15.96
N VAL A 166 -5.96 -6.27 -17.24
CA VAL A 166 -4.68 -6.52 -17.94
C VAL A 166 -3.94 -5.24 -18.30
N ASN A 167 -4.64 -4.12 -18.48
CA ASN A 167 -4.02 -2.87 -18.94
C ASN A 167 -3.42 -2.06 -17.78
N SER A 168 -3.76 -2.39 -16.52
CA SER A 168 -3.30 -1.64 -15.35
C SER A 168 -2.89 -2.53 -14.19
N ASN A 169 -3.70 -3.52 -13.80
CA ASN A 169 -3.41 -4.37 -12.66
C ASN A 169 -2.13 -5.18 -12.89
N TYR A 170 -1.43 -5.49 -11.82
CA TYR A 170 -0.24 -6.32 -11.83
C TYR A 170 -0.41 -7.50 -10.87
N TYR A 171 0.51 -8.46 -10.95
CA TYR A 171 0.45 -9.67 -10.16
C TYR A 171 1.81 -10.03 -9.55
N GLY A 172 1.78 -10.93 -8.58
CA GLY A 172 2.95 -11.61 -8.05
C GLY A 172 2.65 -13.08 -7.82
N VAL A 173 3.71 -13.89 -7.83
CA VAL A 173 3.66 -15.34 -7.65
C VAL A 173 4.44 -15.75 -6.40
N ASP A 174 4.24 -17.00 -5.99
CA ASP A 174 4.92 -17.66 -4.87
C ASP A 174 6.45 -17.66 -5.00
N ALA A 175 7.12 -17.97 -3.89
CA ALA A 175 8.52 -18.37 -3.92
C ALA A 175 8.64 -19.71 -4.67
N LEU A 176 8.94 -19.64 -5.97
CA LEU A 176 8.85 -20.77 -6.91
C LEU A 176 9.56 -22.06 -6.45
N LEU A 177 10.69 -21.89 -5.74
CA LEU A 177 11.55 -23.00 -5.31
C LEU A 177 11.21 -23.56 -3.93
N VAL A 178 10.19 -23.01 -3.26
CA VAL A 178 9.81 -23.39 -1.90
C VAL A 178 8.32 -23.73 -1.87
N THR A 179 7.99 -24.87 -1.28
CA THR A 179 6.61 -25.31 -1.08
C THR A 179 6.43 -25.71 0.37
N ASN A 180 5.78 -24.86 1.15
CA ASN A 180 5.65 -25.08 2.60
C ASN A 180 4.62 -26.14 2.96
N THR A 181 3.53 -26.22 2.18
CA THR A 181 2.49 -27.23 2.26
C THR A 181 1.76 -27.30 0.93
N THR A 182 1.15 -28.44 0.62
CA THR A 182 0.26 -28.63 -0.53
C THR A 182 -1.22 -28.48 -0.17
N VAL A 183 -1.54 -28.29 1.12
CA VAL A 183 -2.90 -28.13 1.61
C VAL A 183 -3.34 -26.67 1.46
N GLN A 184 -4.24 -26.43 0.50
CA GLN A 184 -4.73 -25.09 0.15
C GLN A 184 -5.22 -24.29 1.37
N VAL A 185 -6.16 -24.83 2.15
CA VAL A 185 -6.80 -24.09 3.24
C VAL A 185 -5.85 -23.81 4.40
N ALA A 186 -4.90 -24.70 4.68
CA ALA A 186 -3.91 -24.52 5.72
C ALA A 186 -2.96 -23.37 5.34
N ARG A 187 -2.47 -23.37 4.10
CA ARG A 187 -1.61 -22.28 3.61
C ARG A 187 -2.34 -20.95 3.54
N ALA A 188 -3.58 -20.96 3.04
CA ALA A 188 -4.44 -19.79 3.01
C ALA A 188 -4.62 -19.20 4.42
N ALA A 189 -4.88 -20.02 5.43
CA ALA A 189 -5.09 -19.57 6.79
C ALA A 189 -3.84 -18.94 7.45
N ASN A 190 -2.66 -19.57 7.29
CA ASN A 190 -1.40 -19.01 7.77
C ASN A 190 -1.09 -17.65 7.11
N LEU A 191 -1.26 -17.56 5.79
CA LEU A 191 -0.95 -16.35 5.03
C LEU A 191 -1.97 -15.23 5.28
N ILE A 192 -3.27 -15.54 5.41
CA ILE A 192 -4.28 -14.56 5.85
C ILE A 192 -3.88 -14.01 7.22
N TYR A 193 -3.52 -14.88 8.16
CA TYR A 193 -3.05 -14.43 9.49
C TYR A 193 -1.81 -13.54 9.38
N ALA A 194 -0.81 -13.91 8.58
CA ALA A 194 0.39 -13.11 8.35
C ALA A 194 0.08 -11.74 7.72
N ILE A 195 -0.82 -11.68 6.72
CA ILE A 195 -1.29 -10.43 6.11
C ILE A 195 -1.96 -9.53 7.16
N LEU A 196 -2.77 -10.10 8.05
CA LEU A 196 -3.43 -9.36 9.13
C LEU A 196 -2.45 -8.84 10.18
N GLN A 197 -1.39 -9.60 10.48
CA GLN A 197 -0.31 -9.16 11.36
C GLN A 197 0.49 -8.02 10.73
N TYR A 198 0.82 -8.13 9.44
CA TYR A 198 1.46 -7.06 8.69
C TYR A 198 0.60 -5.79 8.67
N ARG A 199 -0.71 -5.92 8.40
CA ARG A 199 -1.67 -4.81 8.47
C ARG A 199 -1.62 -4.11 9.83
N ARG A 200 -1.60 -4.89 10.93
CA ARG A 200 -1.50 -4.34 12.28
C ARG A 200 -0.19 -3.57 12.51
N GLU A 201 0.93 -4.04 11.98
CA GLU A 201 2.22 -3.33 12.07
C GLU A 201 2.22 -2.02 11.28
N VAL A 202 1.57 -1.99 10.12
CA VAL A 202 1.35 -0.75 9.35
C VAL A 202 0.46 0.23 10.13
N ASP A 203 -0.66 -0.25 10.69
CA ASP A 203 -1.61 0.57 11.46
C ASP A 203 -0.96 1.23 12.69
N ARG A 204 -0.03 0.52 13.33
CA ARG A 204 0.71 1.00 14.51
C ARG A 204 1.99 1.77 14.15
N GLU A 205 2.29 1.90 12.86
CA GLU A 205 3.56 2.45 12.34
C GLU A 205 4.80 1.71 12.87
N GLU A 206 4.65 0.47 13.32
CA GLU A 206 5.72 -0.38 13.88
C GLU A 206 6.62 -0.97 12.78
N LEU A 207 6.14 -1.00 11.53
CA LEU A 207 6.94 -1.40 10.38
C LEU A 207 8.11 -0.43 10.17
N ASN A 208 9.32 -0.96 9.99
CA ASN A 208 10.48 -0.13 9.73
C ASN A 208 10.34 0.58 8.36
N PRO A 209 10.67 1.87 8.25
CA PRO A 209 10.68 2.56 6.97
C PRO A 209 11.74 1.97 6.04
N ILE A 210 11.43 1.90 4.73
CA ILE A 210 12.41 1.48 3.73
C ILE A 210 13.50 2.54 3.62
N LEU A 211 14.76 2.09 3.77
CA LEU A 211 15.94 2.92 3.63
C LEU A 211 16.85 2.38 2.52
N ILE A 212 17.14 3.20 1.49
CA ILE A 212 18.18 2.88 0.52
C ILE A 212 19.53 2.83 1.24
N ASN A 213 20.26 1.73 1.06
CA ASN A 213 21.53 1.44 1.73
C ASN A 213 21.47 1.58 3.26
N LYS A 214 20.30 1.34 3.87
CA LYS A 214 20.06 1.52 5.32
C LYS A 214 20.28 2.95 5.83
N ILE A 215 20.22 3.96 4.94
CA ILE A 215 20.53 5.36 5.27
C ILE A 215 19.46 6.30 4.74
N VAL A 216 19.13 6.24 3.44
CA VAL A 216 18.27 7.25 2.81
C VAL A 216 16.82 6.78 2.83
N PRO A 217 15.92 7.43 3.59
CA PRO A 217 14.54 7.01 3.69
C PRO A 217 13.77 7.27 2.39
N LEU A 218 12.85 6.36 2.10
CA LEU A 218 11.85 6.52 1.06
C LEU A 218 10.53 7.06 1.63
N CYS A 219 9.64 7.49 0.72
CA CYS A 219 8.27 7.84 1.06
C CYS A 219 7.51 6.59 1.54
N SER A 220 6.76 6.73 2.63
CA SER A 220 5.95 5.65 3.22
C SER A 220 4.45 5.91 3.05
N ALA A 221 4.07 7.02 2.40
CA ALA A 221 2.66 7.45 2.31
C ALA A 221 1.75 6.43 1.63
N GLN A 222 2.28 5.57 0.76
CA GLN A 222 1.50 4.54 0.07
C GLN A 222 1.19 3.30 0.95
N TYR A 223 1.95 3.03 2.02
CA TYR A 223 1.63 1.94 2.96
C TYR A 223 0.27 2.16 3.62
N GLU A 224 -0.03 3.42 3.92
CA GLU A 224 -1.32 3.85 4.42
C GLU A 224 -2.46 3.60 3.42
N ARG A 225 -2.23 3.15 2.19
CA ARG A 225 -3.27 2.91 1.19
C ARG A 225 -3.48 1.43 0.88
N GLN A 226 -2.56 0.56 1.28
CA GLN A 226 -2.66 -0.89 1.04
C GLN A 226 -3.82 -1.48 1.82
N PHE A 227 -3.92 -1.05 3.07
CA PHE A 227 -4.96 -1.39 4.01
C PHE A 227 -5.59 -0.17 4.67
N ASN A 228 -5.14 1.07 4.43
CA ASN A 228 -5.49 2.22 5.25
C ASN A 228 -6.17 3.42 4.56
N THR A 229 -6.74 4.36 5.35
CA THR A 229 -6.25 5.76 5.37
C THR A 229 -6.59 6.52 6.69
N THR A 230 -5.51 6.85 7.41
CA THR A 230 -5.16 8.06 8.20
C THR A 230 -5.84 8.52 9.51
N ARG A 231 -4.98 9.12 10.35
CA ARG A 231 -5.18 9.70 11.70
C ARG A 231 -5.66 11.16 11.62
N ILE A 232 -6.78 11.48 12.26
CA ILE A 232 -7.13 12.88 12.61
C ILE A 232 -6.28 13.27 13.84
N PRO A 233 -5.40 14.29 13.77
CA PRO A 233 -4.68 14.78 14.95
C PRO A 233 -5.68 15.43 15.93
N GLY A 234 -5.63 15.03 17.21
CA GLY A 234 -6.34 15.73 18.30
C GLY A 234 -7.43 14.93 19.02
N VAL A 235 -7.72 13.68 18.65
CA VAL A 235 -8.62 12.82 19.41
C VAL A 235 -7.82 11.74 20.13
N GLU A 236 -7.63 11.90 21.43
CA GLU A 236 -7.18 10.84 22.34
C GLU A 236 -8.27 9.74 22.40
N THR A 237 -8.26 8.83 21.43
CA THR A 237 -8.82 7.50 21.63
C THR A 237 -7.69 6.50 21.55
N ALA A 238 -6.85 6.49 22.58
CA ALA A 238 -6.17 5.26 22.95
C ALA A 238 -7.29 4.27 23.29
N GLN A 239 -7.38 3.14 22.57
CA GLN A 239 -8.08 1.88 22.92
C GLN A 239 -8.85 1.18 21.77
N TYR A 240 -8.91 1.74 20.55
CA TYR A 240 -9.47 1.02 19.39
C TYR A 240 -8.50 0.99 18.21
N GLU A 241 -8.10 -0.23 17.79
CA GLU A 241 -7.38 -0.51 16.55
C GLU A 241 -8.29 -0.19 15.36
N ARG A 242 -8.13 0.99 14.75
CA ARG A 242 -8.86 1.40 13.55
C ARG A 242 -8.22 0.73 12.33
N GLN A 243 -9.02 -0.01 11.59
CA GLN A 243 -8.58 -1.02 10.61
C GLN A 243 -9.25 -0.73 9.27
N PHE A 244 -8.55 -0.41 8.21
CA PHE A 244 -9.18 0.23 7.04
C PHE A 244 -9.10 -0.64 5.76
N ASN A 245 -9.51 -0.19 4.56
CA ASN A 245 -9.19 -0.85 3.28
C ASN A 245 -9.36 0.08 2.06
N THR A 246 -8.86 -0.31 0.89
CA THR A 246 -8.97 0.46 -0.37
C THR A 246 -9.68 -0.32 -1.47
N THR A 247 -10.60 0.35 -2.16
CA THR A 247 -11.31 -0.17 -3.34
C THR A 247 -11.50 0.95 -4.36
N ARG A 248 -11.26 0.66 -5.64
CA ARG A 248 -11.52 1.58 -6.74
C ARG A 248 -12.97 1.46 -7.21
N ILE A 249 -13.76 2.52 -7.04
CA ILE A 249 -15.16 2.54 -7.50
C ILE A 249 -15.21 3.09 -8.93
N PRO A 250 -15.85 2.38 -9.88
CA PRO A 250 -16.00 2.85 -11.26
C PRO A 250 -16.91 4.08 -11.34
N GLY A 251 -16.51 5.06 -12.15
CA GLY A 251 -17.35 6.19 -12.55
C GLY A 251 -17.49 6.32 -14.05
N VAL A 252 -18.40 7.19 -14.52
CA VAL A 252 -18.60 7.38 -15.98
C VAL A 252 -17.40 8.11 -16.60
N GLU A 253 -16.93 9.18 -15.96
CA GLU A 253 -15.81 9.98 -16.46
C GLU A 253 -14.51 9.72 -15.72
N THR A 254 -14.59 9.49 -14.41
CA THR A 254 -13.46 9.26 -13.53
C THR A 254 -13.84 8.26 -12.46
N ASP A 255 -12.95 7.31 -12.19
CA ASP A 255 -13.07 6.43 -11.04
C ASP A 255 -12.66 7.18 -9.76
N THR A 256 -12.97 6.59 -8.61
CA THR A 256 -12.60 7.13 -7.31
C THR A 256 -11.96 6.02 -6.46
N LEU A 257 -10.81 6.29 -5.88
CA LEU A 257 -10.26 5.45 -4.82
C LEU A 257 -11.01 5.76 -3.51
N VAL A 258 -11.65 4.73 -2.96
CA VAL A 258 -12.33 4.83 -1.68
C VAL A 258 -11.53 4.09 -0.64
N HIS A 259 -11.17 4.85 0.40
CA HIS A 259 -10.55 4.34 1.61
C HIS A 259 -11.61 4.25 2.70
N LEU A 260 -11.82 3.06 3.23
CA LEU A 260 -12.86 2.76 4.21
C LEU A 260 -12.25 2.52 5.57
N ASN A 261 -12.94 2.95 6.63
CA ASN A 261 -12.54 2.75 8.02
C ASN A 261 -13.24 1.52 8.58
N ASP A 262 -12.57 0.83 9.51
CA ASP A 262 -13.08 -0.26 10.37
C ASP A 262 -13.57 -1.56 9.68
N SER A 263 -12.83 -2.05 8.69
CA SER A 263 -13.05 -3.38 8.12
C SER A 263 -12.54 -4.51 9.00
N ASN A 264 -13.50 -5.33 9.45
CA ASN A 264 -13.31 -6.47 10.36
C ASN A 264 -13.58 -7.83 9.70
N HIS A 265 -13.60 -7.89 8.37
CA HIS A 265 -13.84 -9.11 7.60
C HIS A 265 -13.03 -9.13 6.30
N ILE A 266 -12.83 -10.32 5.76
CA ILE A 266 -12.37 -10.55 4.38
C ILE A 266 -13.54 -11.09 3.54
N ALA A 267 -13.43 -10.95 2.23
CA ALA A 267 -14.32 -11.63 1.30
C ALA A 267 -13.56 -12.81 0.69
N VAL A 268 -14.12 -14.00 0.77
CA VAL A 268 -13.53 -15.23 0.20
C VAL A 268 -14.36 -15.62 -1.02
N TYR A 269 -13.70 -15.78 -2.15
CA TYR A 269 -14.25 -16.34 -3.38
C TYR A 269 -13.86 -17.82 -3.49
N HIS A 270 -14.83 -18.69 -3.75
CA HIS A 270 -14.58 -20.09 -4.09
C HIS A 270 -15.71 -20.59 -5.01
N LYS A 271 -15.36 -21.21 -6.15
CA LYS A 271 -16.30 -21.82 -7.11
C LYS A 271 -17.55 -20.97 -7.41
N GLY A 272 -17.33 -19.70 -7.77
CA GLY A 272 -18.41 -18.80 -8.17
C GLY A 272 -19.18 -18.16 -7.00
N ARG A 273 -18.74 -18.32 -5.76
CA ARG A 273 -19.47 -17.87 -4.56
C ARG A 273 -18.64 -16.94 -3.70
N TYR A 274 -19.31 -15.98 -3.07
CA TYR A 274 -18.68 -15.03 -2.16
C TYR A 274 -19.11 -15.24 -0.71
N PHE A 275 -18.13 -15.40 0.16
CA PHE A 275 -18.33 -15.61 1.59
C PHE A 275 -17.73 -14.44 2.38
N LYS A 276 -18.51 -13.91 3.32
CA LYS A 276 -18.03 -12.92 4.28
C LYS A 276 -17.43 -13.62 5.49
N VAL A 277 -16.12 -13.53 5.68
CA VAL A 277 -15.42 -14.17 6.80
C VAL A 277 -14.90 -13.11 7.76
N TYR A 278 -15.41 -13.11 8.99
CA TYR A 278 -14.89 -12.25 10.05
C TYR A 278 -13.49 -12.71 10.47
N ILE A 279 -12.58 -11.75 10.65
CA ILE A 279 -11.16 -12.01 10.94
C ILE A 279 -10.79 -11.77 12.41
N ARG A 280 -11.78 -11.41 13.23
CA ARG A 280 -11.62 -11.11 14.65
C ARG A 280 -12.66 -11.82 15.49
N HIS A 281 -12.24 -12.18 16.69
CA HIS A 281 -13.15 -12.57 17.76
C HIS A 281 -12.87 -11.69 18.98
N LYS A 282 -13.84 -10.85 19.36
CA LYS A 282 -13.66 -9.81 20.38
C LYS A 282 -12.48 -8.89 20.02
N HIS A 283 -11.53 -8.71 20.93
CA HIS A 283 -10.38 -7.82 20.75
C HIS A 283 -9.14 -8.49 20.14
N ARG A 284 -9.24 -9.74 19.64
CA ARG A 284 -8.10 -10.43 19.02
C ARG A 284 -8.38 -10.81 17.56
N LEU A 285 -7.30 -10.91 16.78
CA LEU A 285 -7.31 -11.61 15.50
C LEU A 285 -7.59 -13.09 15.73
N LEU A 286 -8.25 -13.72 14.76
CA LEU A 286 -8.38 -15.17 14.72
C LEU A 286 -7.02 -15.82 14.49
N LYS A 287 -6.80 -16.98 15.13
CA LYS A 287 -5.59 -17.79 14.94
C LYS A 287 -5.68 -18.54 13.61
N PRO A 288 -4.54 -18.96 13.02
CA PRO A 288 -4.53 -19.72 11.78
C PRO A 288 -5.48 -20.93 11.79
N CYS A 289 -5.47 -21.77 12.83
CA CYS A 289 -6.37 -22.93 12.92
C CYS A 289 -7.87 -22.57 12.93
N GLU A 290 -8.24 -21.40 13.47
CA GLU A 290 -9.64 -20.93 13.44
C GLU A 290 -10.03 -20.46 12.04
N ILE A 291 -9.10 -19.82 11.32
CA ILE A 291 -9.29 -19.42 9.93
C ILE A 291 -9.37 -20.65 9.03
N GLU A 292 -8.45 -21.62 9.20
CA GLU A 292 -8.42 -22.89 8.48
C GLU A 292 -9.74 -23.63 8.60
N ALA A 293 -10.29 -23.77 9.81
CA ALA A 293 -11.57 -24.43 10.03
C ALA A 293 -12.75 -23.72 9.34
N MET A 294 -12.71 -22.38 9.18
CA MET A 294 -13.72 -21.65 8.41
C MET A 294 -13.54 -21.82 6.91
N LEU A 295 -12.29 -21.80 6.41
CA LEU A 295 -12.00 -22.00 4.99
C LEU A 295 -12.31 -23.44 4.55
N GLN A 296 -12.04 -24.43 5.40
CA GLN A 296 -12.39 -25.83 5.15
C GLN A 296 -13.89 -25.97 4.92
N LYS A 297 -14.72 -25.35 5.77
CA LYS A 297 -16.18 -25.33 5.57
C LYS A 297 -16.61 -24.67 4.26
N ILE A 298 -15.88 -23.66 3.79
CA ILE A 298 -16.17 -23.00 2.51
C ILE A 298 -15.83 -23.92 1.33
N VAL A 299 -14.69 -24.64 1.39
CA VAL A 299 -14.27 -25.57 0.34
C VAL A 299 -15.14 -26.82 0.29
N GLU A 300 -15.66 -27.27 1.43
CA GLU A 300 -16.59 -28.41 1.56
C GLU A 300 -18.05 -28.06 1.24
N ASP A 301 -18.39 -26.77 1.11
CA ASP A 301 -19.77 -26.33 0.81
C ASP A 301 -20.08 -26.53 -0.68
N GLU A 302 -20.90 -27.53 -0.98
CA GLU A 302 -21.32 -27.89 -2.34
C GLU A 302 -22.55 -27.11 -2.85
N THR A 303 -23.07 -26.13 -2.09
CA THR A 303 -24.24 -25.39 -2.55
C THR A 303 -23.91 -24.55 -3.80
N PRO A 304 -24.81 -24.51 -4.81
CA PRO A 304 -24.54 -23.82 -6.06
C PRO A 304 -24.54 -22.29 -5.86
N PRO A 305 -23.83 -21.54 -6.72
CA PRO A 305 -23.88 -20.08 -6.70
C PRO A 305 -25.30 -19.56 -6.93
N ALA A 306 -25.60 -18.41 -6.33
CA ALA A 306 -26.84 -17.72 -6.65
C ALA A 306 -26.83 -17.26 -8.12
N GLU A 307 -28.01 -17.03 -8.69
CA GLU A 307 -28.14 -16.57 -10.07
C GLU A 307 -27.29 -15.31 -10.32
N GLY A 308 -26.36 -15.39 -11.27
CA GLY A 308 -25.45 -14.32 -11.64
C GLY A 308 -24.25 -14.10 -10.68
N GLU A 309 -24.17 -14.82 -9.56
CA GLU A 309 -23.06 -14.69 -8.59
C GLU A 309 -21.73 -15.20 -9.17
N GLU A 310 -21.79 -16.33 -9.90
CA GLU A 310 -20.61 -17.00 -10.45
C GLU A 310 -19.72 -16.07 -11.27
N HIS A 311 -20.35 -15.24 -12.10
CA HIS A 311 -19.66 -14.34 -13.02
C HIS A 311 -19.68 -12.88 -12.53
N LEU A 312 -20.05 -12.62 -11.27
CA LEU A 312 -20.22 -11.26 -10.75
C LEU A 312 -18.97 -10.40 -10.92
N ALA A 313 -17.79 -10.98 -10.67
CA ALA A 313 -16.53 -10.25 -10.76
C ALA A 313 -16.13 -9.88 -12.20
N ALA A 314 -16.74 -10.50 -13.22
CA ALA A 314 -16.52 -10.13 -14.63
C ALA A 314 -16.87 -8.66 -14.88
N LEU A 315 -17.80 -8.10 -14.10
CA LEU A 315 -18.13 -6.67 -14.16
C LEU A 315 -16.92 -5.79 -13.82
N THR A 316 -16.04 -6.23 -12.91
CA THR A 316 -14.82 -5.50 -12.53
C THR A 316 -13.68 -5.69 -13.55
N ALA A 317 -13.75 -6.75 -14.37
CA ALA A 317 -12.77 -7.07 -15.40
C ALA A 317 -12.97 -6.29 -16.69
N GLY A 318 -14.21 -5.86 -16.99
CA GLY A 318 -14.58 -5.16 -18.21
C GLY A 318 -14.28 -3.67 -18.22
N GLU A 319 -14.81 -2.97 -19.23
CA GLU A 319 -14.68 -1.52 -19.37
C GLU A 319 -15.31 -0.77 -18.19
N ARG A 320 -14.73 0.39 -17.84
CA ARG A 320 -15.11 1.13 -16.62
C ARG A 320 -16.49 1.74 -16.70
N VAL A 321 -16.92 2.18 -17.90
CA VAL A 321 -18.22 2.86 -18.09
C VAL A 321 -19.41 1.88 -17.98
N PRO A 322 -19.42 0.72 -18.67
CA PRO A 322 -20.44 -0.30 -18.44
C PRO A 322 -20.51 -0.73 -16.98
N TRP A 323 -19.35 -0.94 -16.34
CA TRP A 323 -19.32 -1.30 -14.92
C TRP A 323 -19.94 -0.20 -14.04
N ALA A 324 -19.56 1.07 -14.23
CA ALA A 324 -20.16 2.19 -13.48
C ALA A 324 -21.69 2.24 -13.61
N LYS A 325 -22.22 2.02 -14.83
CA LYS A 325 -23.67 2.00 -15.09
C LYS A 325 -24.34 0.81 -14.40
N ALA A 326 -23.81 -0.39 -14.57
CA ALA A 326 -24.33 -1.60 -13.93
C ALA A 326 -24.30 -1.50 -12.40
N ARG A 327 -23.20 -0.98 -11.83
CA ARG A 327 -23.08 -0.73 -10.39
C ARG A 327 -24.19 0.21 -9.88
N LYS A 328 -24.46 1.30 -10.60
CA LYS A 328 -25.51 2.26 -10.25
C LYS A 328 -26.91 1.65 -10.37
N GLU A 329 -27.17 0.89 -11.41
CA GLU A 329 -28.49 0.32 -11.70
C GLU A 329 -28.85 -0.84 -10.77
N PHE A 330 -27.94 -1.82 -10.64
CA PHE A 330 -28.23 -3.09 -9.99
C PHE A 330 -27.75 -3.20 -8.54
N PHE A 331 -26.84 -2.32 -8.09
CA PHE A 331 -26.19 -2.41 -6.77
C PHE A 331 -26.37 -1.16 -5.89
N SER A 332 -27.28 -0.26 -6.26
CA SER A 332 -27.53 0.98 -5.49
C SER A 332 -28.47 0.81 -4.29
N LYS A 333 -29.21 -0.32 -4.19
CA LYS A 333 -30.17 -0.58 -3.10
C LYS A 333 -30.38 -2.08 -2.85
N GLY A 334 -31.03 -2.40 -1.73
CA GLY A 334 -31.48 -3.75 -1.40
C GLY A 334 -30.36 -4.75 -1.13
N ARG A 335 -30.64 -6.03 -1.41
CA ARG A 335 -29.72 -7.16 -1.14
C ARG A 335 -28.41 -7.02 -1.92
N ASN A 336 -28.47 -6.65 -3.20
CA ASN A 336 -27.28 -6.49 -4.05
C ASN A 336 -26.33 -5.42 -3.51
N LYS A 337 -26.85 -4.29 -3.03
CA LYS A 337 -26.03 -3.27 -2.36
C LYS A 337 -25.33 -3.84 -1.14
N ALA A 338 -26.05 -4.58 -0.29
CA ALA A 338 -25.48 -5.17 0.92
C ALA A 338 -24.40 -6.23 0.59
N SER A 339 -24.61 -7.04 -0.45
CA SER A 339 -23.63 -8.01 -0.94
C SER A 339 -22.39 -7.33 -1.52
N LEU A 340 -22.56 -6.31 -2.36
CA LEU A 340 -21.45 -5.55 -2.91
C LEU A 340 -20.67 -4.81 -1.81
N ASP A 341 -21.37 -4.20 -0.85
CA ASP A 341 -20.75 -3.60 0.34
C ASP A 341 -19.93 -4.64 1.13
N ALA A 342 -20.35 -5.91 1.19
CA ALA A 342 -19.57 -6.95 1.87
C ALA A 342 -18.23 -7.23 1.16
N ILE A 343 -18.19 -7.16 -0.17
CA ILE A 343 -16.96 -7.36 -0.96
C ILE A 343 -16.10 -6.09 -0.94
N GLU A 344 -16.67 -4.94 -1.30
CA GLU A 344 -15.95 -3.66 -1.41
C GLU A 344 -15.40 -3.20 -0.06
N LYS A 345 -16.09 -3.50 1.06
CA LYS A 345 -15.62 -3.15 2.42
C LYS A 345 -14.77 -4.22 3.10
N ALA A 346 -14.46 -5.33 2.44
CA ALA A 346 -13.54 -6.33 2.98
C ALA A 346 -12.11 -5.76 3.14
N ALA A 347 -11.30 -6.30 4.05
CA ALA A 347 -9.90 -5.88 4.20
C ALA A 347 -9.10 -6.12 2.92
N PHE A 348 -9.31 -7.31 2.33
CA PHE A 348 -8.84 -7.75 1.03
C PHE A 348 -9.73 -8.91 0.56
N VAL A 349 -9.60 -9.31 -0.70
CA VAL A 349 -10.30 -10.48 -1.24
C VAL A 349 -9.36 -11.67 -1.24
N VAL A 350 -9.88 -12.86 -0.92
CA VAL A 350 -9.16 -14.14 -1.02
C VAL A 350 -9.85 -14.98 -2.09
N ALA A 351 -9.12 -15.46 -3.08
CA ALA A 351 -9.62 -16.43 -4.05
C ALA A 351 -9.01 -17.80 -3.75
N LEU A 352 -9.86 -18.77 -3.38
CA LEU A 352 -9.50 -20.17 -3.26
C LEU A 352 -9.75 -20.83 -4.62
N ASP A 353 -8.70 -20.87 -5.44
CA ASP A 353 -8.77 -21.42 -6.79
C ASP A 353 -8.88 -22.94 -6.77
N ASP A 354 -9.61 -23.48 -7.73
CA ASP A 354 -9.79 -24.93 -7.91
C ASP A 354 -8.69 -25.56 -8.77
N GLU A 355 -7.89 -24.75 -9.48
CA GLU A 355 -6.83 -25.21 -10.37
C GLU A 355 -5.44 -25.15 -9.71
N PRO A 356 -4.59 -26.18 -9.93
CA PRO A 356 -3.21 -26.15 -9.48
C PRO A 356 -2.33 -25.45 -10.52
N HIS A 357 -1.39 -24.64 -10.05
CA HIS A 357 -0.35 -24.03 -10.88
C HIS A 357 1.03 -24.32 -10.29
N ASP A 358 2.08 -24.30 -11.10
CA ASP A 358 3.44 -24.52 -10.61
C ASP A 358 4.52 -24.00 -11.57
N TYR A 359 5.76 -24.04 -11.12
CA TYR A 359 6.96 -23.81 -11.94
C TYR A 359 7.66 -25.13 -12.26
N ASP A 360 8.05 -25.31 -13.52
CA ASP A 360 8.91 -26.41 -13.95
C ASP A 360 10.07 -25.84 -14.80
N PRO A 361 11.35 -26.05 -14.40
CA PRO A 361 12.50 -25.62 -15.19
C PRO A 361 12.54 -26.22 -16.60
N ASN A 362 11.94 -27.39 -16.81
CA ASN A 362 11.91 -28.08 -18.10
C ASN A 362 10.70 -27.69 -18.96
N ASP A 363 9.71 -27.02 -18.38
CA ASP A 363 8.51 -26.55 -19.07
C ASP A 363 8.14 -25.12 -18.63
N PRO A 364 8.70 -24.09 -19.28
CA PRO A 364 8.42 -22.69 -18.99
C PRO A 364 6.94 -22.31 -19.12
N THR A 365 6.15 -23.06 -19.90
CA THR A 365 4.73 -22.76 -20.12
C THR A 365 3.91 -22.86 -18.84
N ARG A 366 4.39 -23.64 -17.86
CA ARG A 366 3.74 -23.75 -16.54
C ARG A 366 3.83 -22.46 -15.75
N LEU A 367 4.97 -21.76 -15.82
CA LEU A 367 5.13 -20.45 -15.20
C LEU A 367 4.29 -19.38 -15.92
N ASP A 368 4.19 -19.46 -17.25
CA ASP A 368 3.31 -18.57 -18.02
C ASP A 368 1.84 -18.76 -17.63
N ALA A 369 1.39 -20.02 -17.52
CA ALA A 369 0.04 -20.34 -17.06
C ALA A 369 -0.20 -19.84 -15.64
N TYR A 370 0.80 -20.00 -14.74
CA TYR A 370 0.71 -19.49 -13.39
C TYR A 370 0.62 -17.96 -13.34
N GLY A 371 1.44 -17.26 -14.14
CA GLY A 371 1.39 -15.81 -14.25
C GLY A 371 0.04 -15.31 -14.77
N LYS A 372 -0.51 -15.96 -15.80
CA LYS A 372 -1.86 -15.66 -16.33
C LYS A 372 -2.94 -15.86 -15.27
N ALA A 373 -2.87 -16.94 -14.50
CA ALA A 373 -3.80 -17.22 -13.42
C ALA A 373 -3.79 -16.14 -12.33
N MET A 374 -2.62 -15.58 -12.00
CA MET A 374 -2.51 -14.48 -11.03
C MET A 374 -2.86 -13.11 -11.64
N LEU A 375 -2.63 -12.91 -12.93
CA LEU A 375 -2.97 -11.66 -13.62
C LEU A 375 -4.47 -11.51 -13.88
N HIS A 376 -5.11 -12.51 -14.50
CA HIS A 376 -6.50 -12.40 -14.93
C HIS A 376 -7.37 -13.60 -14.54
N GLY A 377 -6.80 -14.74 -14.15
CA GLY A 377 -7.57 -15.94 -13.81
C GLY A 377 -8.55 -16.31 -14.93
N LYS A 378 -9.78 -16.64 -14.55
CA LYS A 378 -10.91 -16.90 -15.46
C LYS A 378 -11.67 -15.61 -15.85
N CYS A 379 -11.14 -14.43 -15.50
CA CYS A 379 -11.73 -13.10 -15.68
C CYS A 379 -12.97 -12.80 -14.81
N TYR A 380 -13.42 -13.74 -13.98
CA TYR A 380 -14.56 -13.57 -13.07
C TYR A 380 -14.31 -14.11 -11.66
N ASP A 381 -13.12 -14.62 -11.40
CA ASP A 381 -12.66 -15.24 -10.15
C ASP A 381 -11.72 -14.34 -9.35
N ARG A 382 -11.58 -13.07 -9.75
CA ARG A 382 -10.82 -12.03 -9.06
C ARG A 382 -11.67 -10.78 -8.93
N TRP A 383 -11.51 -10.06 -7.82
CA TRP A 383 -12.11 -8.74 -7.68
C TRP A 383 -11.09 -7.67 -8.06
N PHE A 384 -11.07 -7.28 -9.33
CA PHE A 384 -9.99 -6.44 -9.90
C PHE A 384 -9.96 -5.01 -9.36
N ASP A 385 -11.06 -4.54 -8.77
CA ASP A 385 -11.17 -3.22 -8.14
C ASP A 385 -10.62 -3.16 -6.71
N LYS A 386 -10.33 -4.31 -6.09
CA LYS A 386 -9.79 -4.36 -4.73
C LYS A 386 -8.31 -3.99 -4.75
N SER A 387 -7.81 -3.35 -3.68
CA SER A 387 -6.37 -3.08 -3.53
C SER A 387 -5.51 -4.30 -3.91
N PHE A 388 -5.90 -5.47 -3.41
CA PHE A 388 -5.44 -6.75 -3.96
C PHE A 388 -6.43 -7.89 -3.71
N THR A 389 -6.36 -8.91 -4.57
CA THR A 389 -6.93 -10.24 -4.38
C THR A 389 -5.78 -11.21 -4.09
N PHE A 390 -5.77 -11.81 -2.91
CA PHE A 390 -4.85 -12.89 -2.53
C PHE A 390 -5.37 -14.21 -3.10
N VAL A 391 -4.56 -14.92 -3.88
CA VAL A 391 -4.97 -16.14 -4.58
C VAL A 391 -4.23 -17.33 -3.99
N VAL A 392 -4.95 -18.43 -3.73
CA VAL A 392 -4.38 -19.70 -3.28
C VAL A 392 -4.90 -20.82 -4.19
N CYS A 393 -4.02 -21.42 -4.95
CA CYS A 393 -4.27 -22.53 -5.87
C CYS A 393 -4.59 -23.82 -5.09
N SER A 394 -5.22 -24.79 -5.74
CA SER A 394 -5.65 -26.04 -5.08
C SER A 394 -4.50 -26.91 -4.57
N ASN A 395 -3.29 -26.74 -5.12
CA ASN A 395 -2.05 -27.36 -4.64
C ASN A 395 -1.27 -26.51 -3.61
N GLY A 396 -1.88 -25.47 -3.06
CA GLY A 396 -1.26 -24.59 -2.07
C GLY A 396 -0.30 -23.54 -2.64
N ARG A 397 -0.11 -23.45 -3.96
CA ARG A 397 0.62 -22.32 -4.58
C ARG A 397 -0.13 -21.01 -4.39
N ILE A 398 0.60 -19.92 -4.19
CA ILE A 398 0.01 -18.63 -3.80
C ILE A 398 0.43 -17.50 -4.72
N GLY A 399 -0.43 -16.50 -4.87
CA GLY A 399 -0.06 -15.27 -5.53
C GLY A 399 -1.03 -14.16 -5.20
N PHE A 400 -0.97 -13.09 -5.98
CA PHE A 400 -1.91 -12.00 -5.84
C PHE A 400 -2.14 -11.29 -7.18
N ASN A 401 -3.32 -10.71 -7.31
CA ASN A 401 -3.63 -9.63 -8.25
C ASN A 401 -3.73 -8.32 -7.47
N ALA A 402 -3.20 -7.21 -7.99
CA ALA A 402 -3.25 -5.91 -7.34
C ALA A 402 -3.73 -4.82 -8.30
N GLU A 403 -4.67 -3.99 -7.82
CA GLU A 403 -5.09 -2.75 -8.50
C GLU A 403 -3.94 -1.73 -8.41
N HIS A 404 -3.66 -0.99 -9.49
CA HIS A 404 -2.42 -0.21 -9.56
C HIS A 404 -2.54 1.25 -9.13
N ALA A 405 -3.75 1.82 -9.12
CA ALA A 405 -3.91 3.26 -8.85
C ALA A 405 -3.56 3.66 -7.41
N TRP A 406 -3.70 2.76 -6.44
CA TRP A 406 -3.51 3.10 -5.02
C TRP A 406 -2.04 3.20 -4.60
N ALA A 407 -1.13 2.43 -5.22
CA ALA A 407 0.31 2.46 -4.93
C ALA A 407 1.18 1.88 -6.05
N ASP A 408 2.48 2.14 -5.94
CA ASP A 408 3.49 1.51 -6.77
C ASP A 408 3.80 0.08 -6.26
N ALA A 409 4.20 -0.79 -7.20
CA ALA A 409 4.46 -2.21 -6.93
C ALA A 409 5.39 -2.52 -5.73
N PRO A 410 6.43 -1.73 -5.39
CA PRO A 410 7.28 -2.01 -4.23
C PRO A 410 6.55 -2.11 -2.90
N ILE A 411 5.41 -1.42 -2.72
CA ILE A 411 4.62 -1.48 -1.49
C ILE A 411 3.99 -2.87 -1.33
N GLN A 412 3.36 -3.37 -2.40
CA GLN A 412 2.79 -4.71 -2.43
C GLN A 412 3.89 -5.79 -2.31
N ALA A 413 5.03 -5.59 -2.98
CA ALA A 413 6.16 -6.51 -2.91
C ALA A 413 6.73 -6.64 -1.49
N HIS A 414 6.82 -5.54 -0.74
CA HIS A 414 7.31 -5.57 0.65
C HIS A 414 6.40 -6.38 1.57
N MET A 415 5.07 -6.20 1.46
CA MET A 415 4.13 -7.05 2.17
C MET A 415 4.31 -8.52 1.77
N TRP A 416 4.41 -8.78 0.46
CA TRP A 416 4.54 -10.14 -0.06
C TRP A 416 5.78 -10.85 0.50
N GLU A 417 6.93 -10.18 0.51
CA GLU A 417 8.17 -10.71 1.08
C GLU A 417 8.03 -11.06 2.57
N ILE A 418 7.44 -10.16 3.37
CA ILE A 418 7.22 -10.40 4.80
C ILE A 418 6.25 -11.55 5.04
N VAL A 419 5.14 -11.58 4.30
CA VAL A 419 4.08 -12.59 4.45
C VAL A 419 4.58 -13.98 4.07
N VAL A 420 5.29 -14.12 2.94
CA VAL A 420 5.89 -15.39 2.51
C VAL A 420 6.98 -15.84 3.49
N THR A 421 7.75 -14.91 4.07
CA THR A 421 8.74 -15.22 5.11
C THR A 421 8.06 -15.67 6.41
N MET A 422 6.98 -15.00 6.83
CA MET A 422 6.21 -15.38 8.01
C MET A 422 5.57 -16.76 7.87
N ASP A 423 5.16 -17.16 6.67
CA ASP A 423 4.63 -18.51 6.40
C ASP A 423 5.62 -19.62 6.80
N LEU A 424 6.90 -19.42 6.51
CA LEU A 424 7.98 -20.33 6.91
C LEU A 424 8.13 -20.42 8.43
N VAL A 425 7.93 -19.29 9.13
CA VAL A 425 8.07 -19.21 10.59
C VAL A 425 6.85 -19.77 11.32
N LEU A 426 5.65 -19.55 10.80
CA LEU A 426 4.41 -20.05 11.38
C LEU A 426 4.34 -21.57 11.34
N GLY A 427 4.87 -22.18 10.27
CA GLY A 427 4.99 -23.63 10.13
C GLY A 427 3.66 -24.39 10.05
N TYR A 428 3.79 -25.71 9.89
CA TYR A 428 2.68 -26.65 9.69
C TYR A 428 2.88 -27.90 10.55
N MET A 429 1.79 -28.55 10.99
CA MET A 429 1.84 -29.85 11.67
C MET A 429 2.24 -30.97 10.70
N MET A 430 2.60 -32.14 11.22
CA MET A 430 2.92 -33.35 10.43
C MET A 430 1.83 -33.77 9.43
N ILE A 431 0.58 -33.34 9.65
CA ILE A 431 -0.57 -33.58 8.74
C ILE A 431 -0.84 -32.40 7.79
N ASN A 432 0.11 -31.46 7.66
CA ASN A 432 0.03 -30.26 6.82
C ASN A 432 -1.06 -29.24 7.19
N SER A 433 -1.72 -29.39 8.35
CA SER A 433 -2.60 -28.38 8.96
C SER A 433 -1.83 -27.28 9.70
N CYS A 434 -2.47 -26.14 9.97
CA CYS A 434 -1.86 -25.07 10.74
C CYS A 434 -1.44 -25.54 12.14
N LEU A 435 -0.27 -25.09 12.61
CA LEU A 435 0.11 -25.29 14.01
C LEU A 435 -0.88 -24.55 14.91
N ALA A 436 -1.53 -25.29 15.82
CA ALA A 436 -2.25 -24.67 16.93
C ALA A 436 -1.21 -23.91 17.75
N ALA A 437 -1.17 -22.58 17.63
CA ALA A 437 -0.13 -21.75 18.26
C ALA A 437 -0.01 -22.04 19.76
N SER A 438 0.94 -22.90 20.14
CA SER A 438 1.45 -23.07 21.48
C SER A 438 2.76 -22.31 21.57
N HIS A 439 2.71 -21.18 22.27
CA HIS A 439 3.84 -20.36 22.69
C HIS A 439 4.60 -19.69 21.54
N ALA A 440 4.36 -18.38 21.39
CA ALA A 440 5.28 -17.49 20.72
C ALA A 440 6.66 -17.65 21.38
N MET A 441 7.67 -18.05 20.59
CA MET A 441 9.06 -17.93 21.01
C MET A 441 9.38 -16.44 21.14
N THR A 442 9.78 -16.07 22.35
CA THR A 442 10.26 -14.77 22.82
C THR A 442 11.40 -14.20 22.01
#